data_AF-A0A6L7CK60-F1
#
_entry.id   AF-A0A6L7CK60-F1
#
_cell.length_a   1.000
_cell.length_b   1.000
_cell.length_c   1.000
_cell.angle_alpha   90.00
_cell.angle_beta   90.00
_cell.angle_gamma   90.00
#
_symmetry.space_group_name_H-M   'P 1'
#
loop_
_entity.id
_entity.type
_entity.pdbx_description
1 polymer ?
#
loop_
_entity_poly.entity_id
_entity_poly.type
_entity_poly.pdbx_seq_one_letter_code
_entity_poly.pdbx_strand_id
1 'polypeptide(L)'
;MDHLPIFCQLRDRDCLIVGGGDVAERKARLLLDAGARLTVNALAFIPQFTAWADAGMLTLVEGPFDESLLDTCWLAIAATDDDALNQRVSEAAEARRIFCNV
;
A
#
# COMPACT_ATOMS: atom_id res chain seq x y z
N MET A 1 -15.05 19.93 -11.02
CA MET A 1 -13.66 19.91 -10.52
C MET A 1 -13.66 18.71 -9.60
N ASP A 2 -13.17 17.59 -10.11
CA ASP A 2 -13.62 16.27 -9.62
C ASP A 2 -12.61 15.69 -8.61
N HIS A 3 -11.45 16.36 -8.45
CA HIS A 3 -10.42 16.06 -7.46
C HIS A 3 -9.85 17.35 -6.87
N LEU A 4 -9.49 17.31 -5.58
CA LEU A 4 -8.83 18.41 -4.86
C LEU A 4 -7.37 18.01 -4.60
N PRO A 5 -6.37 18.74 -5.12
CA PRO A 5 -4.97 18.46 -4.83
C PRO A 5 -4.65 18.81 -3.38
N ILE A 6 -4.07 17.86 -2.65
CA ILE A 6 -3.62 18.02 -1.27
C ILE A 6 -2.18 17.53 -1.11
N PHE A 7 -1.45 18.11 -0.16
CA PHE A 7 -0.13 17.65 0.25
C PHE A 7 -0.25 16.94 1.60
N CYS A 8 0.10 15.66 1.64
CA CYS A 8 0.04 14.85 2.86
C CYS A 8 1.41 14.74 3.51
N GLN A 9 1.49 14.88 4.84
CA GLN A 9 2.67 14.51 5.61
C GLN A 9 2.58 13.03 6.00
N LEU A 10 3.35 12.18 5.32
CA LEU A 10 3.32 10.72 5.51
C LEU A 10 4.39 10.20 6.46
N ARG A 11 5.31 11.05 6.94
CA ARG A 11 6.34 10.63 7.90
C ARG A 11 5.73 9.91 9.09
N ASP A 12 6.18 8.68 9.32
CA ASP A 12 5.76 7.76 10.39
C ASP A 12 4.26 7.39 10.36
N ARG A 13 3.57 7.60 9.24
CA ARG A 13 2.15 7.22 9.05
C ARG A 13 2.04 5.85 8.38
N ASP A 14 1.15 5.02 8.93
CA ASP A 14 0.82 3.71 8.35
C ASP A 14 0.24 3.87 6.95
N CYS A 15 0.88 3.22 5.99
CA CYS A 15 0.38 3.11 4.62
C CYS A 15 0.44 1.65 4.19
N LEU A 16 -0.57 1.22 3.40
CA LEU A 16 -0.66 -0.12 2.86
C LEU A 16 -0.52 -0.09 1.34
N ILE A 17 0.31 -0.98 0.80
CA ILE A 17 0.26 -1.39 -0.60
C ILE A 17 -0.21 -2.84 -0.67
N VAL A 18 -1.19 -3.11 -1.54
CA VAL A 18 -1.58 -4.48 -1.90
C VAL A 18 -1.03 -4.78 -3.29
N GLY A 19 -0.15 -5.76 -3.40
CA GLY A 19 0.61 -6.10 -4.61
C GLY A 19 2.12 -6.09 -4.39
N GLY A 20 2.82 -7.00 -5.07
CA GLY A 20 4.27 -7.21 -4.90
C GLY A 20 5.07 -7.16 -6.20
N GLY A 21 4.48 -6.66 -7.28
CA GLY A 21 5.12 -6.52 -8.61
C GLY A 21 5.73 -5.14 -8.87
N ASP A 22 6.12 -4.88 -10.11
CA ASP A 22 6.80 -3.64 -10.51
C ASP A 22 5.95 -2.38 -10.29
N VAL A 23 4.63 -2.47 -10.47
CA VAL A 23 3.71 -1.35 -10.21
C VAL A 23 3.74 -0.96 -8.73
N ALA A 24 3.64 -1.96 -7.85
CA ALA A 24 3.73 -1.79 -6.41
C ALA A 24 5.10 -1.23 -5.99
N GLU A 25 6.19 -1.70 -6.61
CA GLU A 25 7.55 -1.22 -6.31
C GLU A 25 7.70 0.28 -6.54
N ARG A 26 7.21 0.79 -7.69
CA ARG A 26 7.27 2.23 -8.00
C ARG A 26 6.49 3.06 -6.98
N LYS A 27 5.33 2.57 -6.53
CA LYS A 27 4.49 3.24 -5.52
C LYS A 27 5.14 3.17 -4.13
N ALA A 28 5.73 2.03 -3.78
CA ALA A 28 6.45 1.82 -2.52
C ALA A 28 7.61 2.80 -2.39
N ARG A 29 8.42 2.97 -3.46
CA ARG A 29 9.53 3.93 -3.48
C ARG A 29 9.07 5.35 -3.13
N LEU A 30 7.98 5.82 -3.74
CA LEU A 30 7.43 7.16 -3.46
C LEU A 30 6.95 7.31 -2.02
N LEU A 31 6.34 6.27 -1.44
CA LEU A 31 5.88 6.29 -0.04
C LEU A 31 7.06 6.24 0.94
N LEU A 32 8.09 5.44 0.66
CA LEU A 32 9.31 5.38 1.44
C LEU A 32 10.05 6.72 1.43
N ASP A 33 10.19 7.35 0.26
CA ASP A 33 10.80 8.68 0.13
C ASP A 33 10.01 9.75 0.91
N ALA A 34 8.68 9.60 1.01
CA ALA A 34 7.81 10.44 1.82
C ALA A 34 7.85 10.13 3.34
N GLY A 35 8.58 9.08 3.76
CA GLY A 35 8.75 8.66 5.14
C GLY A 35 7.61 7.81 5.72
N ALA A 36 6.76 7.22 4.87
CA ALA A 36 5.66 6.37 5.32
C ALA A 36 6.17 5.14 6.08
N ARG A 37 5.42 4.73 7.12
CA ARG A 37 5.57 3.40 7.72
C ARG A 37 4.83 2.40 6.84
N LEU A 38 5.57 1.81 5.90
CA LEU A 38 4.99 1.06 4.81
C LEU A 38 4.84 -0.44 5.14
N THR A 39 3.64 -0.95 4.95
CA THR A 39 3.34 -2.38 4.87
C THR A 39 2.98 -2.75 3.43
N VAL A 40 3.50 -3.87 2.95
CA VAL A 40 3.18 -4.40 1.62
C VAL A 40 2.63 -5.82 1.77
N ASN A 41 1.41 -6.03 1.29
CA ASN A 41 0.75 -7.34 1.31
C ASN A 41 0.61 -7.90 -0.11
N ALA A 42 1.07 -9.13 -0.33
CA ALA A 42 0.99 -9.79 -1.63
C ALA A 42 1.16 -11.30 -1.51
N LEU A 43 0.71 -12.04 -2.54
CA LEU A 43 0.96 -13.48 -2.66
C LEU A 43 2.41 -13.82 -3.01
N ALA A 44 3.14 -12.88 -3.61
CA ALA A 44 4.54 -13.00 -3.97
C ALA A 44 5.14 -11.61 -4.13
N PHE A 45 6.46 -11.52 -3.96
CA PHE A 45 7.20 -10.26 -4.03
C PHE A 45 8.38 -10.36 -5.00
N ILE A 46 8.61 -9.30 -5.76
CA ILE A 46 9.86 -9.16 -6.51
C ILE A 46 11.06 -8.93 -5.55
N PRO A 47 12.31 -9.23 -5.96
CA PRO A 47 13.48 -9.21 -5.07
C PRO A 47 13.71 -7.87 -4.35
N GLN A 48 13.30 -6.75 -4.96
CA GLN A 48 13.46 -5.42 -4.38
C GLN A 48 12.72 -5.27 -3.03
N PHE A 49 11.56 -5.90 -2.88
CA PHE A 49 10.79 -5.84 -1.62
C PHE A 49 11.50 -6.58 -0.49
N THR A 50 12.09 -7.73 -0.77
CA THR A 50 12.90 -8.47 0.20
C THR A 50 14.11 -7.64 0.62
N ALA A 51 14.81 -7.00 -0.33
CA ALA A 51 15.94 -6.13 -0.03
C ALA A 51 15.56 -4.95 0.88
N TRP A 52 14.38 -4.35 0.66
CA TRP A 52 13.88 -3.28 1.54
C TRP A 52 13.45 -3.78 2.92
N ALA A 53 12.86 -4.96 3.00
CA ALA A 53 12.49 -5.58 4.27
C ALA A 53 13.73 -5.92 5.10
N ASP A 54 14.77 -6.51 4.48
CA ASP A 54 16.04 -6.84 5.13
C ASP A 54 16.78 -5.58 5.63
N ALA A 55 16.62 -4.45 4.92
CA ALA A 55 17.12 -3.15 5.35
C ALA A 55 16.24 -2.45 6.41
N GLY A 56 15.14 -3.08 6.84
CA GLY A 56 14.21 -2.53 7.84
C GLY A 56 13.39 -1.35 7.34
N MET A 57 13.25 -1.16 6.02
CA MET A 57 12.54 -0.02 5.43
C MET A 57 11.03 -0.20 5.38
N LEU A 58 10.54 -1.44 5.34
CA LEU A 58 9.11 -1.77 5.24
C LEU A 58 8.81 -3.12 5.88
N THR A 59 7.51 -3.41 6.05
CA THR A 59 7.02 -4.71 6.50
C THR A 59 6.38 -5.46 5.34
N LEU A 60 6.72 -6.74 5.17
CA LEU A 60 6.07 -7.63 4.20
C LEU A 60 5.07 -8.53 4.91
N VAL A 61 3.88 -8.65 4.32
CA VAL A 61 2.84 -9.59 4.75
C VAL A 61 2.52 -10.50 3.56
N GLU A 62 3.16 -11.67 3.53
CA GLU A 62 2.93 -12.64 2.47
C GLU A 62 1.60 -13.36 2.69
N GLY A 63 0.74 -13.34 1.67
CA GLY A 63 -0.57 -13.98 1.72
C GLY A 63 -1.66 -13.23 0.96
N PRO A 64 -2.89 -13.76 0.96
CA PRO A 64 -4.04 -13.05 0.41
C PRO A 64 -4.30 -11.77 1.18
N PHE A 65 -5.03 -10.84 0.56
CA PHE A 65 -5.42 -9.59 1.21
C PHE A 65 -6.25 -9.83 2.46
N ASP A 66 -5.75 -9.28 3.56
CA ASP A 66 -6.38 -9.23 4.87
C ASP A 66 -6.81 -7.78 5.16
N GLU A 67 -8.13 -7.56 5.29
CA GLU A 67 -8.70 -6.24 5.54
C GLU A 67 -8.27 -5.63 6.88
N SER A 68 -7.85 -6.44 7.85
CA SER A 68 -7.38 -5.93 9.14
C SER A 68 -6.09 -5.11 9.01
N LEU A 69 -5.34 -5.29 7.92
CA LEU A 69 -4.17 -4.48 7.60
C LEU A 69 -4.51 -3.00 7.36
N LEU A 70 -5.78 -2.68 7.07
CA LEU A 70 -6.24 -1.30 6.89
C LEU A 70 -6.59 -0.60 8.21
N ASP A 71 -6.69 -1.31 9.33
CA ASP A 71 -7.32 -0.77 10.54
C ASP A 71 -6.59 0.45 11.14
N THR A 72 -5.30 0.61 10.86
CA THR A 72 -4.50 1.78 11.29
C THR A 72 -4.02 2.67 10.14
N CYS A 73 -4.36 2.33 8.89
CA CYS A 73 -3.80 2.97 7.72
C CYS A 73 -4.37 4.37 7.45
N TRP A 74 -3.51 5.26 6.96
CA TRP A 74 -3.86 6.59 6.49
C TRP A 74 -4.09 6.64 4.98
N LEU A 75 -3.42 5.76 4.24
CA LEU A 75 -3.46 5.67 2.78
C LEU A 75 -3.32 4.21 2.36
N ALA A 76 -4.12 3.80 1.39
CA ALA A 76 -4.04 2.49 0.75
C ALA A 76 -3.75 2.64 -0.75
N ILE A 77 -3.01 1.70 -1.32
CA ILE A 77 -2.81 1.59 -2.76
C ILE A 77 -3.03 0.13 -3.18
N ALA A 78 -4.00 -0.10 -4.05
CA ALA A 78 -4.18 -1.39 -4.72
C ALA A 78 -3.33 -1.38 -6.01
N ALA A 79 -2.32 -2.23 -6.08
CA ALA A 79 -1.35 -2.27 -7.17
C ALA A 79 -1.16 -3.71 -7.68
N THR A 80 -2.28 -4.37 -8.00
CA THR A 80 -2.32 -5.74 -8.51
C THR A 80 -2.93 -5.78 -9.91
N ASP A 81 -2.68 -6.87 -10.65
CA ASP A 81 -3.31 -7.13 -11.96
C ASP A 81 -4.71 -7.79 -11.82
N ASP A 82 -5.22 -7.96 -10.58
CA ASP A 82 -6.52 -8.54 -10.29
C ASP A 82 -7.52 -7.41 -9.96
N ASP A 83 -8.39 -7.08 -10.92
CA ASP A 83 -9.42 -6.06 -10.76
C ASP A 83 -10.39 -6.35 -9.61
N ALA A 84 -10.71 -7.63 -9.37
CA ALA A 84 -11.61 -8.01 -8.29
C ALA A 84 -10.95 -7.79 -6.92
N LEU A 85 -9.65 -8.10 -6.81
CA LEU A 85 -8.88 -7.79 -5.61
C LEU A 85 -8.74 -6.27 -5.42
N ASN A 86 -8.43 -5.52 -6.47
CA ASN A 86 -8.32 -4.07 -6.40
C ASN A 86 -9.63 -3.43 -5.93
N GLN A 87 -10.78 -3.90 -6.44
CA GLN A 87 -12.10 -3.45 -6.01
C GLN A 87 -12.34 -3.75 -4.52
N ARG A 88 -12.00 -4.96 -4.05
CA ARG A 88 -12.14 -5.33 -2.62
C ARG A 88 -11.29 -4.43 -1.72
N VAL A 89 -10.06 -4.11 -2.11
CA VAL A 89 -9.19 -3.19 -1.36
C VAL A 89 -9.80 -1.80 -1.30
N SER A 90 -10.30 -1.29 -2.43
CA SER A 90 -10.95 0.02 -2.50
C SER A 90 -12.19 0.10 -1.62
N GLU A 91 -13.06 -0.91 -1.64
CA GLU A 91 -14.27 -0.98 -0.82
C GLU A 91 -13.94 -1.05 0.68
N ALA A 92 -12.96 -1.87 1.06
CA ALA A 92 -12.54 -2.01 2.45
C ALA A 92 -11.90 -0.73 3.00
N ALA A 93 -11.17 0.02 2.17
CA ALA A 93 -10.60 1.32 2.51
C ALA A 93 -11.69 2.40 2.65
N GLU A 94 -12.64 2.45 1.71
CA GLU A 94 -13.75 3.40 1.73
C GLU A 94 -14.64 3.20 2.97
N ALA A 95 -14.94 1.96 3.34
CA ALA A 95 -15.68 1.64 4.57
C ALA A 95 -15.02 2.18 5.85
N ARG A 96 -13.69 2.38 5.82
CA ARG A 96 -12.88 2.93 6.92
C ARG A 96 -12.57 4.43 6.77
N ARG A 97 -13.02 5.07 5.67
CA ARG A 97 -12.70 6.46 5.28
C ARG A 97 -11.19 6.67 5.05
N ILE A 98 -10.54 5.69 4.46
CA ILE A 98 -9.13 5.73 4.08
C ILE A 98 -9.06 6.06 2.60
N PHE A 99 -8.24 7.06 2.23
CA PHE A 99 -8.00 7.35 0.81
C PHE A 99 -7.33 6.14 0.15
N CYS A 100 -7.89 5.69 -0.96
CA CYS A 100 -7.38 4.56 -1.73
C CYS A 100 -7.05 4.98 -3.16
N ASN A 101 -5.87 4.60 -3.66
CA ASN A 101 -5.55 4.65 -5.08
C ASN A 101 -5.56 3.23 -5.65
N VAL A 102 -6.30 3.04 -6.74
CA VAL A 102 -6.20 1.86 -7.62
C VAL A 102 -5.42 2.25 -8.87
#